data_AF-A0A7K0IF91-F1
#
_entry.id   AF-A0A7K0IF91-F1
#
_cell.length_a   1.000
_cell.length_b   1.000
_cell.length_c   1.000
_cell.angle_alpha   90.00
_cell.angle_beta   90.00
_cell.angle_gamma   90.00
#
_symmetry.space_group_name_H-M   'P 1'
#
loop_
_entity.id
_entity.type
_entity.pdbx_description
1 polymer ?
#
loop_
_entity_poly.entity_id
_entity_poly.type
_entity_poly.pdbx_seq_one_letter_code
_entity_poly.pdbx_strand_id
1 'polypeptide(L)'
;MVDAAGYRHWTDAELELLADRSLAAADVAAATGRTEMAVRAARSRRGICRTRWTAEEIGRLRDYAASPKQIAAETGRSLSAVYAKRSEMGLPTPAAMRAAAREAAAATASRAASGRIGLHP
;
A
#
# COMPACT_ATOMS: atom_id res chain seq x y z
N MET A 1 -38.77 -20.67 15.93
CA MET A 1 -38.95 -20.42 14.49
C MET A 1 -38.91 -18.90 14.37
N VAL A 2 -37.85 -18.21 13.99
CA VAL A 2 -36.72 -18.37 13.05
C VAL A 2 -35.51 -17.65 13.69
N ASP A 3 -34.25 -17.98 13.43
CA ASP A 3 -33.45 -17.35 12.36
C ASP A 3 -32.25 -18.25 12.04
N ALA A 4 -32.40 -19.05 10.98
CA ALA A 4 -31.27 -19.67 10.32
C ALA A 4 -30.35 -18.54 9.85
N ALA A 5 -29.07 -18.56 10.25
CA ALA A 5 -28.02 -17.62 9.90
C ALA A 5 -28.27 -16.93 8.53
N GLY A 6 -28.85 -15.73 8.58
CA GLY A 6 -29.38 -15.04 7.42
C GLY A 6 -28.26 -14.59 6.50
N TYR A 7 -28.00 -15.36 5.44
CA TYR A 7 -27.14 -14.93 4.36
C TYR A 7 -27.81 -13.76 3.64
N ARG A 8 -27.44 -12.53 4.01
CA ARG A 8 -27.86 -11.32 3.29
C ARG A 8 -27.36 -11.39 1.84
N HIS A 9 -28.30 -11.56 0.91
CA HIS A 9 -28.02 -11.53 -0.53
C HIS A 9 -27.41 -10.19 -0.93
N TRP A 10 -26.53 -10.22 -1.95
CA TRP A 10 -25.95 -9.01 -2.54
C TRP A 10 -27.02 -8.32 -3.38
N THR A 11 -27.30 -7.05 -3.12
CA THR A 11 -28.21 -6.25 -3.97
C THR A 11 -27.49 -5.79 -5.23
N ASP A 12 -28.24 -5.36 -6.24
CA ASP A 12 -27.65 -4.88 -7.51
C ASP A 12 -26.68 -3.71 -7.29
N ALA A 13 -27.02 -2.74 -6.43
CA ALA A 13 -26.13 -1.64 -6.07
C ALA A 13 -24.83 -2.13 -5.40
N GLU A 14 -24.90 -3.16 -4.53
CA GLU A 14 -23.69 -3.73 -3.93
C GLU A 14 -22.88 -4.54 -4.95
N LEU A 15 -23.54 -5.15 -5.95
CA LEU A 15 -22.87 -5.85 -7.06
C LEU A 15 -22.11 -4.88 -7.96
N GLU A 16 -22.65 -3.68 -8.21
CA GLU A 16 -21.95 -2.61 -8.94
C GLU A 16 -20.68 -2.18 -8.21
N LEU A 17 -20.77 -1.95 -6.89
CA LEU A 17 -19.59 -1.63 -6.06
C LEU A 17 -18.57 -2.78 -6.04
N LEU A 18 -19.03 -4.02 -6.01
CA LEU A 18 -18.16 -5.19 -6.13
C LEU A 18 -17.45 -5.23 -7.49
N ALA A 19 -18.16 -4.90 -8.57
CA ALA A 19 -17.67 -4.92 -9.95
C ALA A 19 -16.67 -3.79 -10.24
N ASP A 20 -16.75 -2.67 -9.53
CA ASP A 20 -15.77 -1.60 -9.64
C ASP A 20 -14.38 -2.06 -9.15
N ARG A 21 -13.49 -2.31 -10.11
CA ARG A 21 -12.12 -2.79 -9.86
C ARG A 21 -11.17 -1.71 -9.36
N SER A 22 -11.59 -0.45 -9.31
CA SER A 22 -10.80 0.65 -8.76
C SER A 22 -10.92 0.71 -7.23
N LEU A 23 -12.08 0.36 -6.67
CA LEU A 23 -12.35 0.44 -5.23
C LEU A 23 -11.60 -0.62 -4.42
N ALA A 24 -11.02 -0.22 -3.28
CA ALA A 24 -10.45 -1.17 -2.34
C ALA A 24 -11.56 -2.00 -1.66
N ALA A 25 -11.19 -3.15 -1.11
CA ALA A 25 -12.15 -3.99 -0.39
C ALA A 25 -12.71 -3.26 0.84
N ALA A 26 -11.91 -2.39 1.47
CA ALA A 26 -12.29 -1.56 2.59
C ALA A 26 -13.36 -0.52 2.21
N ASP A 27 -13.20 0.16 1.07
CA ASP A 27 -14.17 1.16 0.61
C ASP A 27 -15.53 0.52 0.31
N VAL A 28 -15.53 -0.63 -0.38
CA VAL A 28 -16.76 -1.39 -0.64
C VAL A 28 -17.36 -1.93 0.65
N ALA A 29 -16.54 -2.38 1.60
CA ALA A 29 -17.01 -2.85 2.91
C ALA A 29 -17.71 -1.72 3.67
N ALA A 30 -17.09 -0.53 3.72
CA ALA A 30 -17.67 0.66 4.34
C ALA A 30 -18.98 1.08 3.66
N ALA A 31 -19.02 1.07 2.32
CA ALA A 31 -20.22 1.44 1.56
C ALA A 31 -21.38 0.45 1.69
N THR A 32 -21.09 -0.85 1.88
CA THR A 32 -22.11 -1.92 1.94
C THR A 32 -22.47 -2.37 3.35
N GLY A 33 -21.74 -1.90 4.36
CA GLY A 33 -21.85 -2.36 5.75
C GLY A 33 -21.43 -3.81 5.96
N ARG A 34 -20.66 -4.39 5.02
CA ARG A 34 -20.14 -5.77 5.10
C ARG A 34 -18.68 -5.76 5.53
N THR A 35 -18.15 -6.93 5.86
CA THR A 35 -16.72 -7.05 6.19
C THR A 35 -15.87 -7.05 4.91
N GLU A 36 -14.63 -6.56 5.01
CA GLU A 36 -13.66 -6.67 3.91
C GLU A 36 -13.49 -8.12 3.43
N MET A 37 -13.51 -9.08 4.35
CA MET A 37 -13.40 -10.50 4.02
C MET A 37 -14.58 -10.97 3.16
N ALA A 38 -15.80 -10.53 3.48
CA ALA A 38 -16.98 -10.84 2.68
C ALA A 38 -16.88 -10.25 1.27
N VAL A 39 -16.39 -9.01 1.14
CA VAL A 39 -16.13 -8.36 -0.16
C VAL A 39 -15.08 -9.12 -0.96
N ARG A 40 -13.93 -9.46 -0.35
CA ARG A 40 -12.86 -10.23 -1.01
C ARG A 40 -13.36 -11.61 -1.48
N ALA A 41 -14.11 -12.31 -0.64
CA ALA A 41 -14.71 -13.59 -0.99
C ALA A 41 -15.71 -13.46 -2.14
N ALA A 42 -16.57 -12.43 -2.10
CA ALA A 42 -17.56 -12.18 -3.14
C ALA A 42 -16.93 -11.80 -4.50
N ARG A 43 -15.85 -11.02 -4.49
CA ARG A 43 -15.05 -10.71 -5.68
C ARG A 43 -14.35 -11.94 -6.24
N SER A 44 -13.71 -12.73 -5.36
CA SER A 44 -13.03 -13.98 -5.75
C SER A 44 -13.97 -14.97 -6.43
N ARG A 45 -15.16 -15.21 -5.83
CA ARG A 45 -16.21 -16.09 -6.40
C ARG A 45 -16.72 -15.63 -7.77
N ARG A 46 -16.55 -14.35 -8.09
CA ARG A 46 -16.97 -13.74 -9.37
C ARG A 46 -15.81 -13.48 -10.34
N GLY A 47 -14.59 -13.91 -9.99
CA GLY A 47 -13.40 -13.65 -10.82
C GLY A 47 -13.03 -12.16 -10.93
N ILE A 48 -13.47 -11.32 -9.99
CA ILE A 48 -13.21 -9.88 -10.01
C ILE A 48 -11.87 -9.62 -9.32
N CYS A 49 -10.81 -9.50 -10.12
CA CYS A 49 -9.48 -9.14 -9.64
C CYS A 49 -9.25 -7.62 -9.74
N ARG A 50 -8.70 -7.02 -8.67
CA ARG A 50 -8.30 -5.61 -8.67
C ARG A 50 -7.11 -5.43 -9.62
N THR A 51 -7.35 -4.85 -10.77
CA THR A 51 -6.40 -4.86 -11.90
C THR A 51 -5.62 -3.56 -12.03
N ARG A 52 -6.19 -2.42 -11.61
CA ARG A 52 -5.58 -1.11 -11.82
C ARG A 52 -5.03 -0.55 -10.52
N TRP A 53 -3.82 -0.01 -10.56
CA TRP A 53 -3.27 0.84 -9.51
C TRP A 53 -3.85 2.25 -9.68
N THR A 54 -4.44 2.83 -8.63
CA THR A 54 -4.96 4.21 -8.71
C THR A 54 -3.84 5.23 -8.63
N ALA A 55 -4.14 6.49 -8.96
CA ALA A 55 -3.16 7.57 -8.86
C ALA A 55 -2.70 7.79 -7.40
N GLU A 56 -3.62 7.69 -6.43
CA GLU A 56 -3.29 7.80 -5.00
C GLU A 56 -2.37 6.66 -4.57
N GLU A 57 -2.66 5.42 -4.99
CA GLU A 57 -1.83 4.27 -4.67
C GLU A 57 -0.43 4.41 -5.28
N ILE A 58 -0.33 4.87 -6.53
CA ILE A 58 0.96 5.17 -7.18
C ILE A 58 1.71 6.24 -6.40
N GLY A 59 1.02 7.28 -5.93
CA GLY A 59 1.59 8.29 -5.04
C GLY A 59 2.16 7.68 -3.76
N ARG A 60 1.39 6.84 -3.08
CA ARG A 60 1.84 6.12 -1.87
C ARG A 60 3.04 5.22 -2.12
N LEU A 61 3.14 4.58 -3.28
CA LEU A 61 4.29 3.75 -3.62
C LEU A 61 5.58 4.56 -3.79
N ARG A 62 5.49 5.84 -4.15
CA ARG A 62 6.65 6.76 -4.27
C ARG A 62 7.06 7.35 -2.93
N ASP A 63 6.23 7.24 -1.90
CA ASP A 63 6.59 7.63 -0.55
C ASP A 63 7.58 6.62 0.05
N TYR A 64 8.72 7.13 0.49
CA TYR A 64 9.77 6.34 1.13
C TYR A 64 9.72 6.42 2.66
N ALA A 65 8.94 7.35 3.22
CA ALA A 65 8.67 7.40 4.66
C ALA A 65 7.73 6.26 5.07
N ALA A 66 6.78 5.90 4.21
CA ALA A 66 5.93 4.73 4.39
C ALA A 66 6.66 3.42 4.06
N SER A 67 6.64 2.47 5.00
CA SER A 67 7.14 1.12 4.72
C SER A 67 6.21 0.37 3.75
N PRO A 68 6.73 -0.58 2.95
CA PRO A 68 5.89 -1.43 2.10
C PRO A 68 4.76 -2.14 2.84
N LYS A 69 4.96 -2.45 4.13
CA LYS A 69 3.94 -3.05 5.00
C LYS A 69 2.81 -2.08 5.31
N GLN A 70 3.12 -0.81 5.59
CA GLN A 70 2.11 0.23 5.80
C GLN A 70 1.31 0.47 4.52
N ILE A 71 1.99 0.62 3.38
CA ILE A 71 1.32 0.82 2.08
C ILE A 71 0.39 -0.35 1.77
N ALA A 72 0.82 -1.59 2.02
CA ALA A 72 -0.02 -2.78 1.84
C ALA A 72 -1.29 -2.75 2.71
N ALA A 73 -1.16 -2.36 3.98
CA ALA A 73 -2.28 -2.25 4.89
C ALA A 73 -3.26 -1.14 4.46
N GLU A 74 -2.76 0.04 4.13
CA GLU A 74 -3.58 1.19 3.72
C GLU A 74 -4.30 0.96 2.38
N THR A 75 -3.60 0.37 1.41
CA THR A 75 -4.17 0.13 0.06
C THR A 75 -4.98 -1.17 -0.03
N GLY A 76 -4.92 -2.03 1.00
CA GLY A 76 -5.47 -3.37 1.00
C GLY A 76 -4.83 -4.32 -0.03
N ARG A 77 -3.64 -4.00 -0.55
CA ARG A 77 -2.85 -4.84 -1.46
C ARG A 77 -2.00 -5.83 -0.68
N SER A 78 -1.60 -6.93 -1.32
CA SER A 78 -0.59 -7.80 -0.72
C SER A 78 0.78 -7.11 -0.72
N LEU A 79 1.62 -7.47 0.25
CA LEU A 79 3.01 -6.99 0.32
C LEU A 79 3.78 -7.34 -0.97
N SER A 80 3.53 -8.52 -1.54
CA SER A 80 4.12 -8.93 -2.82
C SER A 80 3.70 -8.04 -3.99
N ALA A 81 2.43 -7.64 -4.05
CA ALA A 81 1.95 -6.73 -5.10
C ALA A 81 2.59 -5.35 -4.98
N VAL A 82 2.77 -4.84 -3.75
CA VAL A 82 3.49 -3.58 -3.50
C VAL A 82 4.93 -3.65 -3.99
N TYR A 83 5.68 -4.70 -3.65
CA TYR A 83 7.04 -4.88 -4.15
C TYR A 83 7.09 -5.00 -5.67
N ALA A 84 6.24 -5.84 -6.26
CA ALA A 84 6.18 -6.03 -7.71
C ALA A 84 5.94 -4.70 -8.44
N LYS A 85 4.99 -3.89 -7.96
CA LYS A 85 4.69 -2.60 -8.58
C LYS A 85 5.81 -1.57 -8.37
N ARG A 86 6.45 -1.52 -7.20
CA ARG A 86 7.62 -0.65 -6.98
C ARG A 86 8.76 -1.00 -7.93
N SER A 87 9.03 -2.29 -8.13
CA SER A 87 10.04 -2.77 -9.07
C SER A 87 9.67 -2.42 -10.52
N GLU A 88 8.42 -2.61 -10.93
CA GLU A 88 7.93 -2.24 -12.26
C GLU A 88 8.11 -0.73 -12.54
N MET A 89 7.91 0.11 -11.52
CA MET A 89 8.12 1.56 -11.61
C MET A 89 9.59 1.98 -11.47
N GLY A 90 10.53 1.05 -11.32
CA GLY A 90 11.95 1.35 -11.17
C GLY A 90 12.31 2.04 -9.85
N LEU A 91 11.47 1.93 -8.81
CA LEU A 91 11.73 2.58 -7.54
C LEU A 91 12.80 1.82 -6.75
N PRO A 92 13.83 2.49 -6.19
CA PRO A 92 14.81 1.85 -5.32
C PRO A 92 14.15 1.15 -4.14
N THR A 93 14.75 0.03 -3.75
CA THR A 93 14.29 -0.74 -2.60
C THR A 93 14.46 0.07 -1.32
N PRO A 94 13.63 -0.14 -0.28
CA PRO A 94 13.83 0.52 1.02
C PRO A 94 15.20 0.23 1.64
N ALA A 95 15.83 -0.90 1.30
CA ALA A 95 17.19 -1.22 1.73
C ALA A 95 18.23 -0.34 1.02
N ALA A 96 18.11 -0.17 -0.30
CA ALA A 96 18.97 0.72 -1.07
C ALA A 96 18.86 2.17 -0.57
N MET A 97 17.65 2.65 -0.26
CA MET A 97 17.48 3.98 0.29
C MET A 97 18.11 4.16 1.67
N ARG A 98 18.02 3.15 2.55
CA ARG A 98 18.68 3.18 3.86
C ARG A 98 20.20 3.18 3.74
N ALA A 99 20.76 2.49 2.76
CA ALA A 99 22.19 2.52 2.49
C ALA A 99 22.64 3.92 2.04
N ALA A 100 21.95 4.52 1.07
CA ALA A 100 22.22 5.88 0.61
C ALA A 100 22.11 6.93 1.73
N ALA A 101 21.09 6.80 2.60
CA ALA A 101 20.92 7.70 3.74
C ALA A 101 22.08 7.61 4.76
N ARG A 102 22.59 6.39 5.02
CA ARG A 102 23.75 6.19 5.90
C ARG A 102 25.03 6.79 5.30
N GLU A 103 25.23 6.61 4.00
CA GLU A 103 26.37 7.19 3.28
C GLU A 103 26.34 8.73 3.33
N ALA A 104 25.17 9.34 3.08
CA ALA A 104 25.00 10.79 3.18
C ALA A 104 25.27 11.33 4.61
N ALA A 105 24.84 10.60 5.64
CA ALA A 105 25.12 10.96 7.02
C ALA A 105 26.62 10.88 7.35
N ALA A 106 27.31 9.84 6.87
CA ALA A 106 28.76 9.69 7.05
C ALA A 106 29.56 10.79 6.34
N ALA A 107 29.16 11.17 5.12
CA ALA A 107 29.79 12.26 4.37
C ALA A 107 29.64 13.62 5.08
N THR A 108 28.48 13.86 5.71
CA THR A 108 28.23 15.08 6.50
C THR A 108 29.09 15.12 7.77
N ALA A 109 29.23 13.98 8.47
CA ALA A 109 30.07 13.87 9.66
C ALA A 109 31.57 14.06 9.34
N SER A 110 32.05 13.51 8.21
CA SER A 110 33.43 13.70 7.77
C SER A 110 33.74 15.16 7.42
N ARG A 111 32.81 15.86 6.76
CA ARG A 111 32.94 17.30 6.46
C ARG A 111 33.02 18.17 7.72
N ALA A 112 32.31 17.80 8.79
CA ALA A 112 32.37 18.51 10.07
C ALA A 112 33.69 18.30 10.83
N ALA A 113 34.34 17.14 10.67
CA ALA A 113 35.62 16.83 11.31
C ALA A 113 36.80 17.57 10.67
N SER A 114 36.82 17.71 9.34
CA SER A 114 37.90 18.41 8.61
C SER A 114 37.92 19.93 8.83
N GLY A 115 36.81 20.54 9.28
CA GLY A 115 36.74 21.99 9.55
C GLY A 115 37.31 22.45 10.90
N ARG A 116 37.73 21.53 11.78
CA ARG A 116 38.22 21.86 13.13
C ARG A 116 39.76 21.86 13.24
N ILE A 117 40.48 21.45 12.19
CA ILE A 117 41.94 21.34 12.19
C ILE A 117 42.52 22.55 11.45
N GLY A 118 42.55 23.71 12.09
CA GLY A 118 43.15 24.90 11.48
C GLY A 118 42.79 26.19 12.20
N LEU A 119 43.41 26.42 13.36
CA LEU A 119 43.62 27.74 13.96
C LEU A 119 44.57 27.53 15.15
N HIS A 120 45.86 27.70 14.91
CA HIS A 120 46.84 27.93 15.97
C HIS A 120 47.66 29.15 15.54
N PRO A 121 47.67 30.26 16.31
CA PRO A 121 48.64 31.34 16.12
C PRO A 121 50.04 30.90 16.55
#